data_AF-A0A178EXU6-F1
#
_entry.id   AF-A0A178EXU6-F1
#
_cell.length_a   1.000
_cell.length_b   1.000
_cell.length_c   1.000
_cell.angle_alpha   90.00
_cell.angle_beta   90.00
_cell.angle_gamma   90.00
#
_symmetry.space_group_name_H-M   'P 1'
#
loop_
_entity.id
_entity.type
_entity.pdbx_description
1 polymer ?
#
loop_
_entity_poly.entity_id
_entity_poly.type
_entity_poly.pdbx_seq_one_letter_code
_entity_poly.pdbx_strand_id
1 'polypeptide(L)'
;MDRLPPGFEDVATAQSRVSGAVSIIAVVVDALSPTRTLGSSYMSTFTVKDRDVASGPWGGLKVKYFHDNRDHLPDPDVGDVILLRNIKPSIVRGIRMYVSSDADSAAWVLWKGDNSNKRKPGCFNPTREEREYASRLLKNDISAQNISQSLHDGDGKQHTPNPTPSQKEKGALPSRKFCLLKDAKFSKFVDITGEVVKTFREADDRFILYVTDYTSNEYLFNYIQPSNDMDDDDYPYQYIKKDKDRQWPGPYGRMTIHITLFTPHAEYAREHVKEKDYVTLYNVRIKADKISGRMEGALHTDQKYPHKIQVHIISDTETDLYFMQLVKRKVQYWKKMRVELPNDFSENNQSRKLPGSDPVRDRKRKRQQEKREKLKEEKRKKKKDPDQPDFPRLVQTKRDELNPHIRASNPAIPCRLIRDILDADTHAFKGCDGVEFQLPFQNFRYRSSVRVVDFFPHNLEDFSVLYNRDCALLSDDTDDVSDNSDPDASRWWEWRFCLLVEDGGPNIPPLPSGQTRERMPLFVWGSDAEFLLQMDAVNLRDNSDALVNLREKLFVLWGDLEERKSADIDAFYSGKADTVSTKPFTCCIKEYGVKTGNKETDPISLGWERRFQMFQTAIS
;
A
#
# COMPACT_ATOMS: atom_id res chain seq x y z
N MET A 1 10.47 29.25 -23.29
CA MET A 1 9.12 28.68 -23.20
C MET A 1 8.54 28.62 -24.60
N ASP A 2 8.37 27.42 -25.13
CA ASP A 2 7.84 27.23 -26.49
C ASP A 2 6.36 27.61 -26.57
N ARG A 3 6.01 28.39 -27.59
CA ARG A 3 4.64 28.82 -27.84
C ARG A 3 3.79 27.64 -28.31
N LEU A 4 2.79 27.27 -27.52
CA LEU A 4 1.77 26.26 -27.87
C LEU A 4 0.90 26.76 -29.04
N PRO A 5 0.39 25.84 -29.89
CA PRO A 5 -0.61 26.20 -30.90
C PRO A 5 -1.86 26.82 -30.25
N PRO A 6 -2.55 27.77 -30.92
CA PRO A 6 -3.76 28.39 -30.38
C PRO A 6 -4.83 27.36 -30.00
N GLY A 7 -5.38 27.47 -28.80
CA GLY A 7 -6.41 26.55 -28.29
C GLY A 7 -5.88 25.25 -27.70
N PHE A 8 -4.56 25.09 -27.59
CA PHE A 8 -3.91 23.98 -26.90
C PHE A 8 -3.33 24.40 -25.55
N GLU A 9 -3.33 23.46 -24.62
CA GLU A 9 -2.81 23.62 -23.27
C GLU A 9 -1.65 22.64 -23.04
N ASP A 10 -0.70 23.02 -22.20
CA ASP A 10 0.33 22.12 -21.70
C ASP A 10 -0.29 21.06 -20.76
N VAL A 11 0.40 19.94 -20.56
CA VAL A 11 -0.12 18.80 -19.81
C VAL A 11 -0.37 19.15 -18.34
N ALA A 12 0.47 19.98 -17.73
CA ALA A 12 0.30 20.41 -16.34
C ALA A 12 -0.93 21.32 -16.18
N THR A 13 -1.12 22.28 -17.09
CA THR A 13 -2.33 23.11 -17.13
C THR A 13 -3.58 22.25 -17.36
N ALA A 14 -3.53 21.29 -18.28
CA ALA A 14 -4.63 20.35 -18.50
C ALA A 14 -4.92 19.50 -17.26
N GLN A 15 -3.92 19.03 -16.52
CA GLN A 15 -4.14 18.28 -15.26
C GLN A 15 -4.80 19.14 -14.18
N SER A 16 -4.50 20.45 -14.14
CA SER A 16 -5.10 21.39 -13.19
C SER A 16 -6.57 21.72 -13.49
N ARG A 17 -7.06 21.49 -14.73
CA ARG A 17 -8.45 21.76 -15.10
C ARG A 17 -9.41 20.78 -14.41
N VAL A 18 -10.49 21.34 -13.86
CA VAL A 18 -11.49 20.59 -13.09
C VAL A 18 -12.74 20.27 -13.92
N SER A 19 -13.00 21.05 -14.96
CA SER A 19 -14.08 20.82 -15.90
C SER A 19 -13.75 21.46 -17.26
N GLY A 20 -14.52 21.10 -18.28
CA GLY A 20 -14.31 21.57 -19.65
C GLY A 20 -13.45 20.60 -20.47
N ALA A 21 -13.59 20.70 -21.79
CA ALA A 21 -12.77 19.94 -22.71
C ALA A 21 -11.41 20.63 -22.88
N VAL A 22 -10.35 19.84 -23.05
CA VAL A 22 -9.00 20.34 -23.32
C VAL A 22 -8.48 19.75 -24.62
N SER A 23 -7.56 20.45 -25.26
CA SER A 23 -6.81 19.96 -26.42
C SER A 23 -5.33 20.01 -26.09
N ILE A 24 -4.62 18.91 -26.33
CA ILE A 24 -3.21 18.72 -25.96
C ILE A 24 -2.41 18.10 -27.12
N ILE A 25 -1.11 18.41 -27.19
CA ILE A 25 -0.14 17.74 -28.04
C ILE A 25 1.02 17.31 -27.14
N ALA A 26 1.29 16.01 -27.05
CA ALA A 26 2.23 15.48 -26.07
C ALA A 26 2.86 14.15 -26.56
N VAL A 27 3.99 13.79 -25.97
CA VAL A 27 4.70 12.53 -26.20
C VAL A 27 4.07 11.42 -25.36
N VAL A 28 3.91 10.25 -25.95
CA VAL A 28 3.37 9.04 -25.30
C VAL A 28 4.48 8.36 -24.51
N VAL A 29 4.30 8.23 -23.19
CA VAL A 29 5.31 7.67 -22.27
C VAL A 29 4.95 6.28 -21.74
N ASP A 30 3.69 5.88 -21.92
CA ASP A 30 3.16 4.56 -21.56
C ASP A 30 1.92 4.30 -22.42
N ALA A 31 1.77 3.09 -22.97
CA ALA A 31 0.66 2.73 -23.83
C ALA A 31 0.31 1.25 -23.69
N LEU A 32 -1.00 0.96 -23.67
CA LEU A 32 -1.55 -0.39 -23.74
C LEU A 32 -2.17 -0.58 -25.12
N SER A 33 -1.90 -1.75 -25.72
CA SER A 33 -2.51 -2.11 -27.01
C SER A 33 -4.04 -2.04 -26.93
N PRO A 34 -4.72 -1.59 -28.00
CA PRO A 34 -6.17 -1.54 -28.06
C PRO A 34 -6.80 -2.90 -27.72
N THR A 35 -7.67 -2.90 -26.71
CA THR A 35 -8.34 -4.10 -26.20
C THR A 35 -9.84 -3.99 -26.35
N ARG A 36 -10.52 -5.12 -26.57
CA ARG A 36 -11.98 -5.17 -26.53
C ARG A 36 -12.45 -5.07 -25.08
N THR A 37 -13.41 -4.21 -24.80
CA THR A 37 -13.99 -4.11 -23.45
C THR A 37 -14.98 -5.25 -23.20
N LEU A 38 -15.47 -5.37 -21.96
CA LEU A 38 -16.56 -6.30 -21.63
C LEU A 38 -17.88 -5.95 -22.33
N GLY A 39 -18.01 -4.74 -22.89
CA GLY A 39 -19.15 -4.31 -23.72
C GLY A 39 -18.91 -4.46 -25.23
N SER A 40 -19.68 -3.72 -26.03
CA SER A 40 -19.52 -3.67 -27.49
C SER A 40 -18.29 -2.87 -27.95
N SER A 41 -17.76 -1.95 -27.13
CA SER A 41 -16.72 -1.02 -27.53
C SER A 41 -15.30 -1.57 -27.37
N TYR A 42 -14.36 -1.02 -28.13
CA TYR A 42 -12.92 -1.16 -27.92
C TYR A 42 -12.37 0.01 -27.08
N MET A 43 -11.24 -0.21 -26.43
CA MET A 43 -10.56 0.79 -25.59
C MET A 43 -9.06 0.85 -25.92
N SER A 44 -8.52 2.06 -25.99
CA SER A 44 -7.09 2.35 -25.98
C SER A 44 -6.73 3.15 -24.73
N THR A 45 -5.67 2.76 -24.01
CA THR A 45 -5.22 3.43 -22.78
C THR A 45 -3.75 3.79 -22.91
N PHE A 46 -3.41 5.06 -22.67
CA PHE A 46 -2.04 5.54 -22.75
C PHE A 46 -1.84 6.75 -21.84
N THR A 47 -0.59 7.09 -21.56
CA THR A 47 -0.18 8.22 -20.71
C THR A 47 0.70 9.15 -21.53
N VAL A 48 0.45 10.46 -21.44
CA VAL A 48 1.18 11.46 -22.23
C VAL A 48 1.86 12.51 -21.36
N LYS A 49 2.99 13.04 -21.85
CA LYS A 49 3.77 14.13 -21.25
C LYS A 49 4.26 15.09 -22.32
N ASP A 50 4.33 16.37 -21.99
CA ASP A 50 4.94 17.41 -22.83
C ASP A 50 6.30 17.90 -22.30
N ARG A 51 6.62 17.59 -21.04
CA ARG A 51 7.88 17.86 -20.36
C ARG A 51 8.29 16.67 -19.51
N ASP A 52 9.59 16.55 -19.23
CA ASP A 52 10.14 15.48 -18.38
C ASP A 52 9.69 14.06 -18.82
N VAL A 53 9.82 13.83 -20.12
CA VAL A 53 9.43 12.58 -20.79
C VAL A 53 10.29 11.40 -20.28
N ALA A 54 11.54 11.67 -19.88
CA ALA A 54 12.51 10.68 -19.42
C ALA A 54 12.22 10.10 -18.01
N SER A 55 11.48 10.80 -17.15
CA SER A 55 11.16 10.34 -15.78
C SER A 55 10.05 9.27 -15.71
N GLY A 56 9.74 8.59 -16.83
CA GLY A 56 8.69 7.57 -16.91
C GLY A 56 7.25 8.15 -16.85
N PRO A 57 6.21 7.32 -16.65
CA PRO A 57 4.81 7.75 -16.77
C PRO A 57 4.29 8.58 -15.58
N TRP A 58 5.04 8.65 -14.48
CA TRP A 58 4.65 9.38 -13.27
C TRP A 58 4.48 10.88 -13.55
N GLY A 59 3.38 11.46 -13.07
CA GLY A 59 3.02 12.86 -13.36
C GLY A 59 2.52 13.10 -14.79
N GLY A 60 2.40 12.07 -15.63
CA GLY A 60 1.80 12.17 -16.97
C GLY A 60 0.27 12.19 -16.94
N LEU A 61 -0.34 12.65 -18.03
CA LEU A 61 -1.79 12.70 -18.19
C LEU A 61 -2.27 11.39 -18.80
N LYS A 62 -3.00 10.60 -18.00
CA LYS A 62 -3.55 9.33 -18.43
C LYS A 62 -4.83 9.52 -19.24
N VAL A 63 -4.91 8.87 -20.39
CA VAL A 63 -6.02 8.95 -21.35
C VAL A 63 -6.61 7.56 -21.59
N LYS A 64 -7.94 7.47 -21.61
CA LYS A 64 -8.71 6.32 -22.07
C LYS A 64 -9.62 6.72 -23.21
N TYR A 65 -9.42 6.13 -24.37
CA TYR A 65 -10.21 6.39 -25.56
C TYR A 65 -11.06 5.16 -25.88
N PHE A 66 -12.37 5.34 -26.01
CA PHE A 66 -13.32 4.28 -26.33
C PHE A 66 -13.99 4.55 -27.66
N HIS A 67 -14.19 3.50 -28.46
CA HIS A 67 -14.91 3.58 -29.73
C HIS A 67 -15.40 2.18 -30.14
N ASP A 68 -16.54 2.08 -30.82
CA ASP A 68 -17.10 0.79 -31.25
C ASP A 68 -16.35 0.20 -32.44
N ASN A 69 -15.86 1.06 -33.33
CA ASN A 69 -14.94 0.69 -34.41
C ASN A 69 -13.45 0.81 -33.98
N ARG A 70 -12.70 -0.29 -34.08
CA ARG A 70 -11.26 -0.36 -33.77
C ARG A 70 -10.42 0.63 -34.59
N ASP A 71 -10.75 0.91 -35.84
CA ASP A 71 -9.98 1.82 -36.71
C ASP A 71 -10.03 3.29 -36.27
N HIS A 72 -10.99 3.62 -35.42
CA HIS A 72 -11.18 4.96 -34.87
C HIS A 72 -10.49 5.13 -33.51
N LEU A 73 -9.85 4.08 -32.99
CA LEU A 73 -9.02 4.17 -31.79
C LEU A 73 -7.59 4.61 -32.13
N PRO A 74 -6.98 5.45 -31.28
CA PRO A 74 -5.54 5.65 -31.33
C PRO A 74 -4.84 4.36 -30.91
N ASP A 75 -3.75 4.03 -31.60
CA ASP A 75 -2.90 2.88 -31.31
C ASP A 75 -1.44 3.36 -31.22
N PRO A 76 -1.11 4.12 -30.15
CA PRO A 76 0.19 4.74 -29.99
C PRO A 76 1.22 3.78 -29.39
N ASP A 77 2.46 3.91 -29.84
CA ASP A 77 3.63 3.31 -29.20
C ASP A 77 4.32 4.33 -28.28
N VAL A 78 5.15 3.85 -27.34
CA VAL A 78 5.95 4.73 -26.48
C VAL A 78 6.95 5.51 -27.35
N GLY A 79 7.01 6.83 -27.17
CA GLY A 79 7.80 7.76 -27.97
C GLY A 79 7.03 8.42 -29.13
N ASP A 80 5.82 7.93 -29.45
CA ASP A 80 4.97 8.59 -30.44
C ASP A 80 4.47 9.96 -29.90
N VAL A 81 4.21 10.90 -30.82
CA VAL A 81 3.56 12.17 -30.46
C VAL A 81 2.08 12.08 -30.81
N ILE A 82 1.22 12.40 -29.86
CA ILE A 82 -0.23 12.39 -30.06
C ILE A 82 -0.84 13.77 -29.82
N LEU A 83 -1.69 14.20 -30.75
CA LEU A 83 -2.58 15.34 -30.62
C LEU A 83 -3.98 14.82 -30.29
N LEU A 84 -4.57 15.38 -29.24
CA LEU A 84 -5.93 15.08 -28.79
C LEU A 84 -6.74 16.38 -28.73
N ARG A 85 -7.94 16.40 -29.31
CA ARG A 85 -8.84 17.56 -29.26
C ARG A 85 -10.07 17.27 -28.44
N ASN A 86 -10.46 18.26 -27.63
CA ASN A 86 -11.70 18.26 -26.86
C ASN A 86 -11.89 17.01 -25.97
N ILE A 87 -10.81 16.49 -25.39
CA ILE A 87 -10.88 15.40 -24.40
C ILE A 87 -11.39 15.97 -23.08
N LYS A 88 -12.22 15.19 -22.37
CA LYS A 88 -12.84 15.63 -21.12
C LYS A 88 -12.23 14.90 -19.91
N PRO A 89 -12.02 15.59 -18.79
CA PRO A 89 -11.61 14.92 -17.57
C PRO A 89 -12.77 14.06 -17.05
N SER A 90 -12.43 12.88 -16.56
CA SER A 90 -13.36 11.93 -15.93
C SER A 90 -12.66 11.25 -14.76
N ILE A 91 -13.47 10.66 -13.87
CA ILE A 91 -12.96 9.89 -12.74
C ILE A 91 -13.34 8.43 -13.01
N VAL A 92 -12.33 7.59 -13.19
CA VAL A 92 -12.50 6.16 -13.44
C VAL A 92 -11.81 5.41 -12.30
N ARG A 93 -12.60 4.72 -11.46
CA ARG A 93 -12.09 3.99 -10.28
C ARG A 93 -11.28 4.90 -9.33
N GLY A 94 -11.79 6.09 -9.03
CA GLY A 94 -11.13 7.06 -8.13
C GLY A 94 -9.95 7.83 -8.72
N ILE A 95 -9.38 7.38 -9.86
CA ILE A 95 -8.27 8.06 -10.52
C ILE A 95 -8.81 9.05 -11.55
N ARG A 96 -8.34 10.30 -11.47
CA ARG A 96 -8.61 11.32 -12.49
C ARG A 96 -7.84 10.96 -13.76
N MET A 97 -8.58 10.86 -14.86
CA MET A 97 -8.01 10.62 -16.18
C MET A 97 -8.85 11.28 -17.25
N TYR A 98 -8.30 11.43 -18.45
CA TYR A 98 -9.05 11.96 -19.58
C TYR A 98 -9.74 10.82 -20.32
N VAL A 99 -11.04 10.96 -20.54
CA VAL A 99 -11.83 9.93 -21.23
C VAL A 99 -12.50 10.52 -22.44
N SER A 100 -12.39 9.82 -23.57
CA SER A 100 -13.24 10.04 -24.74
C SER A 100 -14.10 8.81 -24.96
N SER A 101 -15.41 8.99 -25.00
CA SER A 101 -16.35 7.94 -25.41
C SER A 101 -16.60 7.95 -26.92
N ASP A 102 -17.28 6.92 -27.43
CA ASP A 102 -17.73 6.86 -28.84
C ASP A 102 -18.64 8.05 -29.20
N ALA A 103 -19.49 8.47 -28.25
CA ALA A 103 -20.34 9.64 -28.38
C ALA A 103 -19.59 10.97 -28.31
N ASP A 104 -18.37 10.98 -27.78
CA ASP A 104 -17.51 12.16 -27.78
C ASP A 104 -16.76 12.20 -29.12
N SER A 105 -17.07 13.19 -29.95
CA SER A 105 -16.43 13.41 -31.26
C SER A 105 -14.95 13.86 -31.17
N ALA A 106 -14.26 13.55 -30.07
CA ALA A 106 -12.88 13.96 -29.83
C ALA A 106 -11.97 13.46 -30.96
N ALA A 107 -11.22 14.37 -31.58
CA ALA A 107 -10.33 14.05 -32.68
C ALA A 107 -8.94 13.69 -32.15
N TRP A 108 -8.25 12.77 -32.84
CA TRP A 108 -6.85 12.48 -32.56
C TRP A 108 -6.03 12.37 -33.85
N VAL A 109 -4.76 12.76 -33.73
CA VAL A 109 -3.71 12.58 -34.74
C VAL A 109 -2.47 12.04 -34.03
N LEU A 110 -1.86 11.01 -34.60
CA LEU A 110 -0.70 10.31 -34.09
C LEU A 110 0.44 10.46 -35.10
N TRP A 111 1.61 10.87 -34.64
CA TRP A 111 2.85 10.87 -35.40
C TRP A 111 3.78 9.80 -34.83
N LYS A 112 4.16 8.86 -35.67
CA LYS A 112 5.05 7.76 -35.30
C LYS A 112 6.52 8.12 -35.57
N GLY A 113 7.42 7.44 -34.88
CA GLY A 113 8.87 7.62 -35.03
C GLY A 113 9.42 7.40 -36.45
N ASP A 114 8.68 6.68 -37.30
CA ASP A 114 9.00 6.45 -38.73
C ASP A 114 8.54 7.59 -39.66
N ASN A 115 8.14 8.75 -39.11
CA ASN A 115 7.52 9.88 -39.80
C ASN A 115 6.15 9.57 -40.46
N SER A 116 5.56 8.42 -40.21
CA SER A 116 4.17 8.16 -40.59
C SER A 116 3.20 8.91 -39.67
N ASN A 117 2.02 9.24 -40.20
CA ASN A 117 0.94 9.78 -39.39
C ASN A 117 -0.33 8.95 -39.54
N LYS A 118 -1.01 8.73 -38.41
CA LYS A 118 -2.34 8.11 -38.35
C LYS A 118 -3.31 9.12 -37.76
N ARG A 119 -4.55 9.12 -38.22
CA ARG A 119 -5.59 10.01 -37.67
C ARG A 119 -6.90 9.26 -37.58
N LYS A 120 -7.77 9.73 -36.71
CA LYS A 120 -9.17 9.29 -36.69
C LYS A 120 -9.80 9.54 -38.08
N PRO A 121 -10.47 8.54 -38.68
CA PRO A 121 -11.21 8.73 -39.92
C PRO A 121 -12.23 9.87 -39.80
N GLY A 122 -12.32 10.73 -40.81
CA GLY A 122 -13.27 11.86 -40.83
C GLY A 122 -12.87 13.11 -40.03
N CYS A 123 -11.71 13.12 -39.36
CA CYS A 123 -11.23 14.31 -38.63
C CYS A 123 -10.46 15.31 -39.48
N PHE A 124 -10.52 16.59 -39.10
CA PHE A 124 -9.79 17.68 -39.75
C PHE A 124 -8.26 17.47 -39.71
N ASN A 125 -7.61 17.84 -40.81
CA ASN A 125 -6.15 17.87 -40.90
C ASN A 125 -5.56 18.78 -39.81
N PRO A 126 -4.42 18.40 -39.20
CA PRO A 126 -3.72 19.29 -38.30
C PRO A 126 -3.21 20.53 -39.05
N THR A 127 -3.26 21.69 -38.38
CA THR A 127 -2.79 22.96 -38.91
C THR A 127 -1.27 22.93 -39.11
N ARG A 128 -0.72 23.95 -39.79
CA ARG A 128 0.73 24.08 -39.95
C ARG A 128 1.44 24.19 -38.59
N GLU A 129 0.90 24.98 -37.68
CA GLU A 129 1.47 25.22 -36.35
C GLU A 129 1.44 23.95 -35.47
N GLU A 130 0.35 23.18 -35.51
CA GLU A 130 0.23 21.91 -34.79
C GLU A 130 1.23 20.87 -35.31
N ARG A 131 1.42 20.79 -36.64
CA ARG A 131 2.42 19.89 -37.25
C ARG A 131 3.85 20.29 -36.89
N GLU A 132 4.15 21.59 -36.91
CA GLU A 132 5.47 22.12 -36.51
C GLU A 132 5.74 21.88 -35.02
N TYR A 133 4.72 22.00 -34.16
CA TYR A 133 4.85 21.69 -32.73
C TYR A 133 5.06 20.19 -32.48
N ALA A 134 4.23 19.32 -33.09
CA ALA A 134 4.39 17.87 -32.96
C ALA A 134 5.75 17.37 -33.48
N SER A 135 6.22 17.91 -34.61
CA SER A 135 7.53 17.56 -35.18
C SER A 135 8.69 17.97 -34.26
N ARG A 136 8.55 19.07 -33.50
CA ARG A 136 9.54 19.48 -32.50
C ARG A 136 9.58 18.53 -31.31
N LEU A 137 8.42 18.13 -30.78
CA LEU A 137 8.34 17.15 -29.71
C LEU A 137 8.97 15.81 -30.13
N LEU A 138 8.67 15.35 -31.35
CA LEU A 138 9.21 14.10 -31.89
C LEU A 138 10.74 14.18 -32.03
N LYS A 139 11.27 15.31 -32.52
CA LYS A 139 12.73 15.53 -32.63
C LYS A 139 13.42 15.66 -31.27
N ASN A 140 12.77 16.32 -30.31
CA ASN A 140 13.29 16.46 -28.95
C ASN A 140 13.33 15.11 -28.23
N ASP A 141 12.33 14.26 -28.41
CA ASP A 141 12.31 12.90 -27.87
C ASP A 141 13.36 11.99 -28.55
N ILE A 142 13.47 12.06 -29.88
CA ILE A 142 14.55 11.36 -30.61
C ILE A 142 15.93 11.88 -30.17
N SER A 143 16.08 13.18 -29.88
CA SER A 143 17.33 13.73 -29.34
C SER A 143 17.60 13.23 -27.92
N ALA A 144 16.58 13.12 -27.06
CA ALA A 144 16.71 12.59 -25.69
C ALA A 144 17.03 11.07 -25.67
N GLN A 145 16.47 10.32 -26.62
CA GLN A 145 16.79 8.91 -26.83
C GLN A 145 18.20 8.72 -27.42
N ASN A 146 18.65 9.61 -28.32
CA ASN A 146 20.02 9.58 -28.85
C ASN A 146 21.08 10.07 -27.85
N ILE A 147 20.74 11.02 -26.96
CA ILE A 147 21.61 11.49 -25.86
C ILE A 147 21.85 10.38 -24.82
N SER A 148 20.92 9.42 -24.70
CA SER A 148 21.12 8.23 -23.86
C SER A 148 22.08 7.20 -24.47
N GLN A 149 22.49 7.36 -25.75
CA GLN A 149 23.42 6.45 -26.44
C GLN A 149 24.76 7.08 -26.86
N SER A 150 24.93 8.40 -26.80
CA SER A 150 26.23 9.02 -27.12
C SER A 150 26.67 10.07 -26.10
N LEU A 151 27.60 9.63 -25.27
CA LEU A 151 28.75 10.38 -24.75
C LEU A 151 28.49 11.59 -23.84
N HIS A 152 29.13 11.52 -22.67
CA HIS A 152 30.42 12.21 -22.47
C HIS A 152 30.63 13.52 -23.24
N ASP A 153 31.13 14.50 -22.49
CA ASP A 153 31.67 15.80 -22.88
C ASP A 153 30.69 16.99 -22.88
N GLY A 154 30.99 17.90 -21.94
CA GLY A 154 31.39 19.24 -22.36
C GLY A 154 30.37 20.36 -22.20
N ASP A 155 30.30 20.86 -20.97
CA ASP A 155 30.43 22.27 -20.57
C ASP A 155 29.51 23.37 -21.17
N GLY A 156 29.01 24.22 -20.26
CA GLY A 156 28.97 25.66 -20.52
C GLY A 156 27.64 26.41 -20.49
N LYS A 157 27.39 27.03 -19.32
CA LYS A 157 26.93 28.43 -19.11
C LYS A 157 25.42 28.77 -19.04
N GLN A 158 24.98 28.84 -17.78
CA GLN A 158 24.43 30.01 -17.05
C GLN A 158 23.59 31.05 -17.81
N HIS A 159 22.38 31.32 -17.28
CA HIS A 159 21.98 32.66 -16.84
C HIS A 159 20.74 32.59 -15.91
N THR A 160 20.94 32.95 -14.63
CA THR A 160 19.89 33.44 -13.72
C THR A 160 19.69 34.94 -13.93
N PRO A 161 18.50 35.50 -13.62
CA PRO A 161 18.30 36.13 -12.30
C PRO A 161 16.88 36.01 -11.70
N ASN A 162 16.80 35.52 -10.45
CA ASN A 162 16.38 36.19 -9.19
C ASN A 162 15.48 37.49 -9.25
N PRO A 163 14.81 37.91 -8.13
CA PRO A 163 13.65 37.30 -7.46
C PRO A 163 12.60 38.36 -6.99
N THR A 164 11.61 37.91 -6.19
CA THR A 164 10.80 38.65 -5.18
C THR A 164 9.64 39.58 -5.63
N PRO A 165 8.68 39.94 -4.75
CA PRO A 165 7.96 39.15 -3.72
C PRO A 165 6.43 39.47 -3.65
N SER A 166 5.74 38.73 -2.78
CA SER A 166 4.55 39.12 -1.97
C SER A 166 3.12 38.81 -2.44
N GLN A 167 2.57 37.80 -1.74
CA GLN A 167 1.26 37.76 -1.06
C GLN A 167 -0.03 37.83 -1.90
N LYS A 168 -0.79 36.72 -1.92
CA LYS A 168 -1.96 36.52 -1.04
C LYS A 168 -2.52 35.09 -1.16
N GLU A 169 -3.03 34.64 -0.03
CA GLU A 169 -3.60 33.33 0.26
C GLU A 169 -4.75 32.85 -0.66
N LYS A 170 -4.86 31.52 -0.74
CA LYS A 170 -6.05 30.67 -0.93
C LYS A 170 -6.67 30.60 -2.33
N GLY A 171 -6.31 29.54 -3.05
CA GLY A 171 -7.15 28.88 -4.05
C GLY A 171 -7.26 27.39 -3.73
N ALA A 172 -8.24 27.02 -2.90
CA ALA A 172 -8.56 25.62 -2.64
C ALA A 172 -9.06 24.94 -3.93
N LEU A 173 -8.56 23.73 -4.19
CA LEU A 173 -9.02 22.83 -5.25
C LEU A 173 -10.55 22.64 -5.17
N PRO A 174 -11.30 22.57 -6.29
CA PRO A 174 -12.73 22.30 -6.22
C PRO A 174 -12.95 20.86 -5.77
N SER A 175 -13.34 20.78 -4.51
CA SER A 175 -13.70 19.62 -3.72
C SER A 175 -14.68 18.72 -4.49
N ARG A 176 -14.46 17.40 -4.38
CA ARG A 176 -15.52 16.38 -4.40
C ARG A 176 -16.78 16.94 -3.71
N LYS A 177 -18.01 16.51 -4.05
CA LYS A 177 -19.24 16.92 -3.31
C LYS A 177 -19.30 16.32 -1.90
N PHE A 178 -18.14 16.10 -1.29
CA PHE A 178 -17.96 15.57 0.04
C PHE A 178 -18.81 16.34 1.04
N CYS A 179 -19.52 15.59 1.86
CA CYS A 179 -20.39 16.13 2.89
C CYS A 179 -20.24 15.28 4.14
N LEU A 180 -19.96 15.91 5.27
CA LEU A 180 -20.10 15.26 6.56
C LEU A 180 -21.58 15.06 6.89
N LEU A 181 -21.91 14.04 7.67
CA LEU A 181 -23.30 13.75 8.03
C LEU A 181 -23.94 14.91 8.81
N LYS A 182 -23.20 15.57 9.70
CA LYS A 182 -23.66 16.80 10.40
C LYS A 182 -24.09 17.93 9.45
N ASP A 183 -23.51 17.99 8.25
CA ASP A 183 -23.74 19.05 7.27
C ASP A 183 -24.74 18.62 6.17
N ALA A 184 -25.18 17.35 6.20
CA ALA A 184 -26.11 16.79 5.23
C ALA A 184 -27.47 17.49 5.30
N LYS A 185 -28.04 17.78 4.13
CA LYS A 185 -29.35 18.43 3.99
C LYS A 185 -30.23 17.64 3.02
N PHE A 186 -31.52 17.62 3.29
CA PHE A 186 -32.51 16.98 2.43
C PHE A 186 -32.46 17.49 0.99
N SER A 187 -32.85 16.61 0.06
CA SER A 187 -32.97 16.89 -1.37
C SER A 187 -31.67 17.29 -2.06
N LYS A 188 -30.52 16.90 -1.48
CA LYS A 188 -29.19 17.08 -2.07
C LYS A 188 -28.56 15.75 -2.45
N PHE A 189 -27.65 15.81 -3.43
CA PHE A 189 -26.77 14.72 -3.80
C PHE A 189 -25.36 14.98 -3.28
N VAL A 190 -24.83 14.07 -2.48
CA VAL A 190 -23.58 14.29 -1.73
C VAL A 190 -22.64 13.10 -1.74
N ASP A 191 -21.37 13.45 -1.56
CA ASP A 191 -20.18 12.64 -1.29
C ASP A 191 -20.13 12.02 0.12
N ILE A 192 -20.55 10.76 0.29
CA ILE A 192 -20.39 9.86 1.45
C ILE A 192 -18.96 9.38 1.74
N THR A 193 -18.25 9.69 2.84
CA THR A 193 -17.13 8.81 3.29
C THR A 193 -17.32 8.45 4.75
N GLY A 194 -17.40 7.15 5.04
CA GLY A 194 -17.72 6.64 6.37
C GLY A 194 -17.39 5.17 6.56
N GLU A 195 -17.53 4.70 7.80
CA GLU A 195 -17.39 3.31 8.21
C GLU A 195 -18.75 2.59 8.10
N VAL A 196 -18.74 1.36 7.59
CA VAL A 196 -19.93 0.50 7.51
C VAL A 196 -20.20 -0.14 8.86
N VAL A 197 -21.27 0.27 9.51
CA VAL A 197 -21.67 -0.21 10.85
C VAL A 197 -22.42 -1.53 10.78
N LYS A 198 -23.40 -1.63 9.88
CA LYS A 198 -24.20 -2.84 9.63
C LYS A 198 -24.63 -2.90 8.17
N THR A 199 -24.88 -4.11 7.70
CA THR A 199 -25.44 -4.35 6.37
C THR A 199 -26.69 -5.23 6.43
N PHE A 200 -27.66 -4.98 5.53
CA PHE A 200 -28.86 -5.81 5.43
C PHE A 200 -29.22 -6.07 3.97
N ARG A 201 -29.62 -7.31 3.69
CA ARG A 201 -30.17 -7.71 2.39
C ARG A 201 -31.69 -7.64 2.47
N GLU A 202 -32.32 -6.87 1.60
CA GLU A 202 -33.77 -6.89 1.44
C GLU A 202 -34.19 -7.98 0.44
N ALA A 203 -35.45 -8.42 0.53
CA ALA A 203 -36.00 -9.47 -0.31
C ALA A 203 -36.20 -9.05 -1.78
N ASP A 204 -36.18 -7.75 -2.06
CA ASP A 204 -36.40 -7.15 -3.39
C ASP A 204 -35.09 -6.68 -4.05
N ASP A 205 -34.00 -7.42 -3.79
CA ASP A 205 -32.65 -7.18 -4.30
C ASP A 205 -31.99 -5.86 -3.90
N ARG A 206 -32.63 -5.04 -3.06
CA ARG A 206 -31.99 -3.88 -2.44
C ARG A 206 -30.99 -4.31 -1.36
N PHE A 207 -29.97 -3.48 -1.18
CA PHE A 207 -28.96 -3.67 -0.14
C PHE A 207 -28.85 -2.40 0.71
N ILE A 208 -28.95 -2.54 2.02
CA ILE A 208 -28.94 -1.42 2.96
C ILE A 208 -27.59 -1.38 3.67
N LEU A 209 -26.95 -0.22 3.64
CA LEU A 209 -25.77 0.08 4.42
C LEU A 209 -26.12 1.05 5.55
N TYR A 210 -25.69 0.76 6.77
CA TYR A 210 -25.64 1.74 7.84
C TYR A 210 -24.22 2.30 7.90
N VAL A 211 -24.07 3.61 7.69
CA VAL A 211 -22.78 4.27 7.54
C VAL A 211 -22.66 5.42 8.52
N THR A 212 -21.50 5.54 9.18
CA THR A 212 -21.19 6.63 10.10
C THR A 212 -19.93 7.37 9.68
N ASP A 213 -19.93 8.69 9.85
CA ASP A 213 -18.71 9.50 9.79
C ASP A 213 -18.29 10.05 11.15
N TYR A 214 -18.92 9.54 12.23
CA TYR A 214 -18.79 9.98 13.62
C TYR A 214 -19.21 11.44 13.88
N THR A 215 -20.03 12.03 13.00
CA THR A 215 -20.64 13.35 13.23
C THR A 215 -22.14 13.24 13.47
N SER A 216 -22.66 14.05 14.39
CA SER A 216 -24.07 14.01 14.78
C SER A 216 -24.92 14.94 13.91
N ASN A 217 -26.11 14.49 13.51
CA ASN A 217 -27.12 15.27 12.82
C ASN A 217 -28.49 15.02 13.44
N GLU A 218 -29.23 16.09 13.77
CA GLU A 218 -30.52 16.00 14.46
C GLU A 218 -31.58 15.19 13.70
N TYR A 219 -31.49 15.10 12.38
CA TYR A 219 -32.45 14.36 11.56
C TYR A 219 -32.14 12.86 11.46
N LEU A 220 -31.01 12.39 11.99
CA LEU A 220 -30.65 10.97 11.99
C LEU A 220 -31.32 10.20 13.14
N PHE A 221 -31.42 8.88 12.97
CA PHE A 221 -31.95 8.01 14.01
C PHE A 221 -31.05 8.02 15.25
N ASN A 222 -31.65 8.20 16.43
CA ASN A 222 -30.92 8.18 17.70
C ASN A 222 -30.72 6.74 18.19
N TYR A 223 -29.51 6.20 18.04
CA TYR A 223 -29.17 4.87 18.56
C TYR A 223 -28.82 4.97 20.03
N ILE A 224 -29.74 4.55 20.90
CA ILE A 224 -29.56 4.65 22.36
C ILE A 224 -28.60 3.56 22.82
N GLN A 225 -27.68 3.94 23.70
CA GLN A 225 -26.83 2.98 24.38
C GLN A 225 -27.67 2.14 25.35
N PRO A 226 -27.56 0.81 25.34
CA PRO A 226 -28.26 -0.03 26.30
C PRO A 226 -27.87 0.37 27.74
N SER A 227 -28.81 0.90 28.51
CA SER A 227 -28.65 1.13 29.95
C SER A 227 -29.10 -0.10 30.73
N ASN A 228 -28.36 -0.46 31.79
CA ASN A 228 -28.74 -1.57 32.66
C ASN A 228 -29.99 -1.29 33.54
N ASP A 229 -30.50 -0.06 33.54
CA ASP A 229 -31.53 0.42 34.49
C ASP A 229 -32.91 0.68 33.88
N MET A 230 -33.20 0.21 32.67
CA MET A 230 -34.54 0.35 32.09
C MET A 230 -35.32 -0.96 32.26
N ASP A 231 -36.34 -0.91 33.12
CA ASP A 231 -37.32 -1.98 33.30
C ASP A 231 -37.85 -2.47 31.94
N ASP A 232 -37.99 -3.78 31.84
CA ASP A 232 -38.21 -4.58 30.62
C ASP A 232 -39.57 -4.31 29.92
N ASP A 233 -40.29 -3.25 30.27
CA ASP A 233 -41.72 -3.08 29.95
C ASP A 233 -42.07 -1.98 28.91
N ASP A 234 -41.12 -1.16 28.42
CA ASP A 234 -41.44 0.01 27.56
C ASP A 234 -40.98 -0.09 26.08
N TYR A 235 -40.70 -1.31 25.57
CA TYR A 235 -40.39 -1.53 24.15
C TYR A 235 -41.56 -2.21 23.41
N PRO A 236 -42.19 -1.56 22.39
CA PRO A 236 -43.35 -2.11 21.68
C PRO A 236 -43.13 -3.35 20.78
N TYR A 237 -41.95 -4.00 20.83
CA TYR A 237 -41.61 -5.11 19.94
C TYR A 237 -40.78 -6.22 20.63
N GLN A 238 -41.37 -6.88 21.63
CA GLN A 238 -40.78 -8.03 22.33
C GLN A 238 -41.19 -9.38 21.72
N TYR A 239 -40.60 -9.74 20.57
CA TYR A 239 -40.65 -11.15 20.12
C TYR A 239 -39.47 -11.57 19.22
N ILE A 240 -38.22 -11.25 19.57
CA ILE A 240 -37.11 -12.16 19.25
C ILE A 240 -36.12 -12.23 20.43
N LYS A 241 -35.77 -13.46 20.83
CA LYS A 241 -34.79 -13.83 21.85
C LYS A 241 -33.43 -13.08 21.69
N LYS A 242 -32.77 -12.86 22.83
CA LYS A 242 -31.44 -12.22 23.00
C LYS A 242 -30.33 -12.95 22.21
N ASP A 243 -30.12 -12.57 20.95
CA ASP A 243 -28.86 -12.80 20.23
C ASP A 243 -27.95 -11.58 20.43
N LYS A 244 -26.73 -11.80 20.95
CA LYS A 244 -25.72 -10.73 21.12
C LYS A 244 -25.37 -10.03 19.80
N ASP A 245 -25.47 -10.74 18.67
CA ASP A 245 -25.18 -10.22 17.33
C ASP A 245 -26.21 -9.18 16.83
N ARG A 246 -27.38 -9.08 17.49
CA ARG A 246 -28.42 -8.10 17.12
C ARG A 246 -28.23 -6.74 17.76
N GLN A 247 -27.42 -6.64 18.82
CA GLN A 247 -27.19 -5.38 19.50
C GLN A 247 -26.49 -4.39 18.56
N TRP A 248 -26.80 -3.09 18.70
CA TRP A 248 -26.16 -2.05 17.92
C TRP A 248 -24.72 -1.88 18.40
N PRO A 249 -23.70 -2.08 17.55
CA PRO A 249 -22.28 -2.06 17.97
C PRO A 249 -21.81 -0.64 18.28
N GLY A 250 -22.60 0.37 17.92
CA GLY A 250 -22.18 1.76 17.93
C GLY A 250 -21.77 2.23 16.53
N PRO A 251 -21.53 3.53 16.37
CA PRO A 251 -21.59 4.52 17.43
C PRO A 251 -23.04 4.91 17.81
N TYR A 252 -23.22 5.34 19.06
CA TYR A 252 -24.52 5.69 19.66
C TYR A 252 -24.88 7.15 19.36
N GLY A 253 -26.12 7.55 19.54
CA GLY A 253 -26.57 8.89 19.20
C GLY A 253 -27.07 9.00 17.76
N ARG A 254 -27.20 10.23 17.26
CA ARG A 254 -27.73 10.55 15.93
C ARG A 254 -26.61 10.72 14.90
N MET A 255 -25.79 9.69 14.71
CA MET A 255 -24.59 9.81 13.85
C MET A 255 -24.45 8.75 12.77
N THR A 256 -25.42 7.84 12.66
CA THR A 256 -25.42 6.79 11.64
C THR A 256 -26.57 7.03 10.67
N ILE A 257 -26.25 7.13 9.38
CA ILE A 257 -27.22 7.21 8.29
C ILE A 257 -27.46 5.83 7.70
N HIS A 258 -28.72 5.52 7.42
CA HIS A 258 -29.05 4.34 6.62
C HIS A 258 -29.09 4.74 5.14
N ILE A 259 -28.52 3.93 4.26
CA ILE A 259 -28.42 4.18 2.83
C ILE A 259 -28.91 2.96 2.06
N THR A 260 -29.99 3.13 1.30
CA THR A 260 -30.52 2.09 0.41
C THR A 260 -29.79 2.11 -0.93
N LEU A 261 -29.16 1.01 -1.30
CA LEU A 261 -28.53 0.81 -2.59
C LEU A 261 -29.47 0.06 -3.54
N PHE A 262 -29.53 0.54 -4.78
CA PHE A 262 -30.22 -0.13 -5.89
C PHE A 262 -29.20 -0.72 -6.87
N THR A 263 -29.60 -1.71 -7.66
CA THR A 263 -28.77 -2.28 -8.74
C THR A 263 -28.25 -1.17 -9.67
N PRO A 264 -26.96 -1.18 -10.09
CA PRO A 264 -25.95 -2.23 -9.88
C PRO A 264 -25.19 -2.14 -8.55
N HIS A 265 -25.34 -1.05 -7.79
CA HIS A 265 -24.59 -0.82 -6.56
C HIS A 265 -24.90 -1.85 -5.48
N ALA A 266 -26.16 -2.28 -5.40
CA ALA A 266 -26.61 -3.30 -4.46
C ALA A 266 -25.92 -4.65 -4.68
N GLU A 267 -25.80 -5.07 -5.94
CA GLU A 267 -25.13 -6.33 -6.32
C GLU A 267 -23.64 -6.27 -5.98
N TYR A 268 -22.97 -5.20 -6.39
CA TYR A 268 -21.55 -5.01 -6.08
C TYR A 268 -21.27 -4.98 -4.57
N ALA A 269 -22.03 -4.18 -3.82
CA ALA A 269 -21.81 -4.02 -2.39
C ALA A 269 -22.07 -5.31 -1.61
N ARG A 270 -23.06 -6.11 -2.02
CA ARG A 270 -23.38 -7.40 -1.39
C ARG A 270 -22.23 -8.41 -1.47
N GLU A 271 -21.43 -8.36 -2.54
CA GLU A 271 -20.30 -9.27 -2.74
C GLU A 271 -19.00 -8.76 -2.12
N HIS A 272 -18.82 -7.44 -2.05
CA HIS A 272 -17.52 -6.84 -1.74
C HIS A 272 -17.47 -6.07 -0.41
N VAL A 273 -18.59 -5.51 0.06
CA VAL A 273 -18.62 -4.65 1.26
C VAL A 273 -18.99 -5.49 2.49
N LYS A 274 -18.18 -5.35 3.54
CA LYS A 274 -18.36 -5.98 4.84
C LYS A 274 -18.56 -4.94 5.93
N GLU A 275 -19.08 -5.38 7.08
CA GLU A 275 -19.10 -4.56 8.29
C GLU A 275 -17.66 -4.19 8.68
N LYS A 276 -17.46 -2.98 9.22
CA LYS A 276 -16.15 -2.35 9.52
C LYS A 276 -15.32 -1.92 8.31
N ASP A 277 -15.79 -2.15 7.08
CA ASP A 277 -15.13 -1.57 5.91
C ASP A 277 -15.31 -0.05 5.89
N TYR A 278 -14.28 0.65 5.43
CA TYR A 278 -14.36 2.06 5.10
C TYR A 278 -14.78 2.22 3.65
N VAL A 279 -15.86 2.98 3.42
CA VAL A 279 -16.42 3.17 2.10
C VAL A 279 -16.57 4.63 1.77
N THR A 280 -16.40 4.91 0.48
CA THR A 280 -16.79 6.14 -0.16
C THR A 280 -17.98 5.85 -1.08
N LEU A 281 -19.11 6.51 -0.80
CA LEU A 281 -20.34 6.44 -1.59
C LEU A 281 -20.50 7.73 -2.37
N TYR A 282 -20.50 7.66 -3.70
CA TYR A 282 -20.61 8.83 -4.56
C TYR A 282 -22.06 9.15 -4.92
N ASN A 283 -22.43 10.43 -4.94
CA ASN A 283 -23.73 10.93 -5.39
C ASN A 283 -24.93 10.34 -4.64
N VAL A 284 -24.82 10.19 -3.33
CA VAL A 284 -25.91 9.71 -2.47
C VAL A 284 -27.02 10.76 -2.41
N ARG A 285 -28.25 10.38 -2.73
CA ARG A 285 -29.42 11.26 -2.60
C ARG A 285 -29.90 11.25 -1.15
N ILE A 286 -29.83 12.40 -0.49
CA ILE A 286 -30.37 12.58 0.86
C ILE A 286 -31.87 12.88 0.76
N LYS A 287 -32.70 12.09 1.44
CA LYS A 287 -34.15 12.24 1.49
C LYS A 287 -34.66 11.97 2.91
N ALA A 288 -35.92 12.30 3.13
CA ALA A 288 -36.63 11.90 4.34
C ALA A 288 -37.24 10.51 4.10
N ASP A 289 -37.09 9.64 5.07
CA ASP A 289 -37.84 8.39 5.15
C ASP A 289 -39.34 8.72 5.16
N LYS A 290 -40.10 7.98 4.37
CA LYS A 290 -41.54 8.21 4.20
C LYS A 290 -42.33 7.92 5.48
N ILE A 291 -41.82 7.04 6.34
CA ILE A 291 -42.52 6.59 7.55
C ILE A 291 -42.09 7.41 8.76
N SER A 292 -40.79 7.44 9.04
CA SER A 292 -40.26 8.09 10.25
C SER A 292 -39.94 9.58 10.06
N GLY A 293 -39.91 10.09 8.82
CA GLY A 293 -39.46 11.45 8.51
C GLY A 293 -37.98 11.70 8.77
N ARG A 294 -37.22 10.68 9.17
CA ARG A 294 -35.79 10.77 9.48
C ARG A 294 -34.96 10.81 8.20
N MET A 295 -33.74 11.33 8.31
CA MET A 295 -32.81 11.42 7.19
C MET A 295 -32.31 10.04 6.78
N GLU A 296 -32.40 9.76 5.48
CA GLU A 296 -31.89 8.56 4.84
C GLU A 296 -31.17 8.89 3.52
N GLY A 297 -30.30 7.99 3.10
CA GLY A 297 -29.66 8.04 1.79
C GLY A 297 -30.27 7.04 0.81
N ALA A 298 -30.26 7.38 -0.47
CA ALA A 298 -30.49 6.40 -1.53
C ALA A 298 -29.47 6.57 -2.65
N LEU A 299 -28.97 5.44 -3.13
CA LEU A 299 -28.06 5.38 -4.27
C LEU A 299 -28.70 4.59 -5.40
N HIS A 300 -29.21 5.32 -6.38
CA HIS A 300 -29.85 4.75 -7.56
C HIS A 300 -28.87 4.52 -8.70
N THR A 301 -29.27 3.69 -9.66
CA THR A 301 -28.60 3.55 -10.96
C THR A 301 -28.41 4.93 -11.61
N ASP A 302 -27.22 5.18 -12.14
CA ASP A 302 -26.96 6.38 -12.92
C ASP A 302 -27.74 6.31 -14.24
N GLN A 303 -28.57 7.31 -14.52
CA GLN A 303 -29.41 7.34 -15.74
C GLN A 303 -28.59 7.42 -17.02
N LYS A 304 -27.39 8.02 -16.97
CA LYS A 304 -26.51 8.21 -18.12
C LYS A 304 -25.51 7.07 -18.24
N TYR A 305 -25.07 6.50 -17.12
CA TYR A 305 -24.09 5.42 -17.09
C TYR A 305 -24.55 4.25 -16.21
N PRO A 306 -25.51 3.42 -16.68
CA PRO A 306 -26.14 2.39 -15.85
C PRO A 306 -25.19 1.36 -15.23
N HIS A 307 -24.03 1.11 -15.86
CA HIS A 307 -23.01 0.17 -15.36
C HIS A 307 -22.01 0.79 -14.38
N LYS A 308 -22.08 2.09 -14.11
CA LYS A 308 -21.15 2.77 -13.23
C LYS A 308 -21.44 2.39 -11.78
N ILE A 309 -20.44 1.83 -11.10
CA ILE A 309 -20.49 1.58 -9.65
C ILE A 309 -20.05 2.84 -8.90
N GLN A 310 -20.87 3.28 -7.95
CA GLN A 310 -20.64 4.48 -7.14
C GLN A 310 -20.31 4.15 -5.68
N VAL A 311 -20.04 2.87 -5.40
CA VAL A 311 -19.53 2.37 -4.13
C VAL A 311 -18.03 2.10 -4.30
N HIS A 312 -17.20 2.72 -3.46
CA HIS A 312 -15.75 2.54 -3.46
C HIS A 312 -15.30 2.09 -2.07
N ILE A 313 -14.66 0.93 -1.98
CA ILE A 313 -14.06 0.44 -0.73
C ILE A 313 -12.66 1.03 -0.62
N ILE A 314 -12.36 1.65 0.51
CA ILE A 314 -11.08 2.34 0.75
C ILE A 314 -10.04 1.31 1.16
N SER A 315 -9.00 1.15 0.33
CA SER A 315 -7.90 0.22 0.59
C SER A 315 -6.93 0.72 1.66
N ASP A 316 -6.14 -0.18 2.26
CA ASP A 316 -5.15 0.13 3.30
C ASP A 316 -4.04 1.07 2.82
N THR A 317 -3.78 1.09 1.51
CA THR A 317 -2.75 1.94 0.89
C THR A 317 -3.24 3.34 0.55
N GLU A 318 -4.54 3.61 0.67
CA GLU A 318 -5.13 4.92 0.33
C GLU A 318 -4.99 5.91 1.50
N THR A 319 -4.30 7.02 1.23
CA THR A 319 -4.13 8.16 2.15
C THR A 319 -5.03 9.33 1.74
N ASP A 320 -6.32 9.08 1.52
CA ASP A 320 -7.28 10.16 1.25
C ASP A 320 -7.48 11.02 2.50
N LEU A 321 -7.46 12.35 2.33
CA LEU A 321 -7.60 13.31 3.42
C LEU A 321 -8.91 13.13 4.19
N TYR A 322 -10.01 12.85 3.48
CA TYR A 322 -11.32 12.66 4.11
C TYR A 322 -11.38 11.37 4.93
N PHE A 323 -10.70 10.32 4.48
CA PHE A 323 -10.55 9.07 5.19
C PHE A 323 -9.69 9.25 6.45
N MET A 324 -8.54 9.91 6.37
CA MET A 324 -7.72 10.20 7.56
C MET A 324 -8.49 11.00 8.62
N GLN A 325 -9.27 12.00 8.18
CA GLN A 325 -10.12 12.77 9.10
C GLN A 325 -11.25 11.93 9.71
N LEU A 326 -11.83 10.98 8.96
CA LEU A 326 -12.81 10.01 9.47
C LEU A 326 -12.22 9.18 10.61
N VAL A 327 -11.04 8.58 10.38
CA VAL A 327 -10.34 7.75 11.38
C VAL A 327 -10.02 8.58 12.62
N LYS A 328 -9.59 9.84 12.45
CA LYS A 328 -9.37 10.76 13.58
C LYS A 328 -10.63 11.00 14.40
N ARG A 329 -11.80 11.18 13.76
CA ARG A 329 -13.09 11.36 14.45
C ARG A 329 -13.52 10.08 15.18
N LYS A 330 -13.33 8.91 14.58
CA LYS A 330 -13.58 7.61 15.21
C LYS A 330 -12.83 7.47 16.53
N VAL A 331 -11.51 7.67 16.50
CA VAL A 331 -10.67 7.56 17.70
C VAL A 331 -11.09 8.56 18.77
N GLN A 332 -11.40 9.80 18.39
CA GLN A 332 -11.88 10.82 19.33
C GLN A 332 -13.23 10.45 19.97
N TYR A 333 -14.16 9.90 19.20
CA TYR A 333 -15.46 9.46 19.69
C TYR A 333 -15.31 8.35 20.73
N TRP A 334 -14.57 7.29 20.40
CA TRP A 334 -14.38 6.16 21.32
C TRP A 334 -13.58 6.56 22.57
N LYS A 335 -12.62 7.48 22.44
CA LYS A 335 -11.91 8.07 23.60
C LYS A 335 -12.87 8.79 24.55
N LYS A 336 -13.80 9.60 24.04
CA LYS A 336 -14.81 10.28 24.87
C LYS A 336 -15.76 9.30 25.55
N MET A 337 -16.27 8.31 24.80
CA MET A 337 -17.14 7.27 25.36
C MET A 337 -16.51 6.55 26.55
N ARG A 338 -15.20 6.24 26.49
CA ARG A 338 -14.50 5.60 27.62
C ARG A 338 -14.36 6.49 28.86
N VAL A 339 -14.28 7.81 28.69
CA VAL A 339 -14.21 8.76 29.81
C VAL A 339 -15.60 8.97 30.43
N GLU A 340 -16.64 8.94 29.62
CA GLU A 340 -18.04 9.16 30.04
C GLU A 340 -18.70 7.91 30.63
N LEU A 341 -18.16 6.72 30.37
CA LEU A 341 -18.62 5.45 30.95
C LEU A 341 -17.94 5.18 32.31
N PRO A 342 -18.70 4.88 33.37
CA PRO A 342 -18.15 4.22 34.56
C PRO A 342 -17.46 2.91 34.17
N ASN A 343 -16.35 2.65 34.85
CA ASN A 343 -15.28 1.72 34.51
C ASN A 343 -15.69 0.24 34.57
N ASP A 344 -16.54 -0.25 33.65
CA ASP A 344 -17.08 -1.63 33.70
C ASP A 344 -16.81 -2.50 32.45
N PHE A 345 -15.91 -2.07 31.56
CA PHE A 345 -15.43 -2.92 30.45
C PHE A 345 -14.11 -3.65 30.74
N SER A 346 -13.58 -3.57 31.96
CA SER A 346 -12.26 -4.14 32.33
C SER A 346 -12.29 -5.36 33.26
N GLU A 347 -13.42 -6.03 33.49
CA GLU A 347 -13.45 -7.29 34.24
C GLU A 347 -14.39 -8.33 33.62
N ASN A 348 -14.02 -8.91 32.47
CA ASN A 348 -14.53 -10.25 32.11
C ASN A 348 -13.69 -10.93 31.02
N ASN A 349 -12.40 -11.13 31.26
CA ASN A 349 -11.64 -12.25 30.68
C ASN A 349 -10.28 -12.53 31.35
N GLN A 350 -10.17 -12.33 32.66
CA GLN A 350 -9.15 -12.99 33.45
C GLN A 350 -9.80 -13.73 34.62
N SER A 351 -9.44 -15.00 34.77
CA SER A 351 -9.76 -15.90 35.87
C SER A 351 -11.08 -16.72 35.82
N ARG A 352 -11.14 -17.69 34.91
CA ARG A 352 -11.58 -19.03 35.37
C ARG A 352 -10.42 -19.65 36.17
N LYS A 353 -10.40 -19.33 37.48
CA LYS A 353 -9.69 -20.15 38.48
C LYS A 353 -10.28 -21.55 38.41
N LEU A 354 -9.53 -22.50 37.84
CA LEU A 354 -9.73 -23.92 38.12
C LEU A 354 -9.13 -24.21 39.51
N PRO A 355 -9.90 -24.75 40.47
CA PRO A 355 -9.34 -25.27 41.69
C PRO A 355 -8.77 -26.67 41.41
N GLY A 356 -7.58 -26.95 41.93
CA GLY A 356 -7.08 -28.33 42.02
C GLY A 356 -5.68 -28.53 41.47
N SER A 357 -4.71 -28.55 42.38
CA SER A 357 -3.38 -29.15 42.20
C SER A 357 -3.51 -30.64 41.86
N ASP A 358 -3.09 -31.04 40.67
CA ASP A 358 -3.10 -32.43 40.24
C ASP A 358 -1.66 -32.98 40.14
N PRO A 359 -1.18 -33.81 41.11
CA PRO A 359 0.22 -34.22 41.26
C PRO A 359 0.77 -35.15 40.16
N VAL A 360 -0.02 -35.40 39.11
CA VAL A 360 0.34 -36.28 37.98
C VAL A 360 1.10 -35.52 36.88
N ARG A 361 0.87 -34.22 36.71
CA ARG A 361 1.48 -33.41 35.63
C ARG A 361 2.96 -33.08 35.90
N ASP A 362 3.32 -32.89 37.16
CA ASP A 362 4.71 -32.62 37.57
C ASP A 362 5.62 -33.86 37.47
N ARG A 363 5.09 -35.06 37.73
CA ARG A 363 5.85 -36.31 37.53
C ARG A 363 6.18 -36.57 36.06
N LYS A 364 5.32 -36.15 35.13
CA LYS A 364 5.54 -36.29 33.68
C LYS A 364 6.60 -35.30 33.16
N ARG A 365 6.58 -34.05 33.65
CA ARG A 365 7.63 -33.04 33.35
C ARG A 365 9.00 -33.46 33.88
N LYS A 366 9.07 -33.98 35.12
CA LYS A 366 10.34 -34.41 35.73
C LYS A 366 10.98 -35.61 35.00
N ARG A 367 10.17 -36.61 34.61
CA ARG A 367 10.64 -37.75 33.79
C ARG A 367 11.11 -37.36 32.39
N GLN A 368 10.51 -36.35 31.77
CA GLN A 368 10.89 -35.89 30.44
C GLN A 368 12.19 -35.05 30.47
N GLN A 369 12.42 -34.33 31.56
CA GLN A 369 13.66 -33.59 31.82
C GLN A 369 14.84 -34.54 32.10
N GLU A 370 14.64 -35.57 32.95
CA GLU A 370 15.66 -36.60 33.22
C GLU A 370 16.05 -37.40 31.96
N LYS A 371 15.10 -37.65 31.05
CA LYS A 371 15.38 -38.34 29.77
C LYS A 371 16.19 -37.45 28.81
N ARG A 372 15.99 -36.13 28.85
CA ARG A 372 16.72 -35.14 28.04
C ARG A 372 18.15 -34.93 28.56
N GLU A 373 18.34 -34.99 29.87
CA GLU A 373 19.67 -34.92 30.50
C GLU A 373 20.50 -36.18 30.23
N LYS A 374 19.90 -37.38 30.34
CA LYS A 374 20.58 -38.64 29.97
C LYS A 374 21.01 -38.68 28.50
N LEU A 375 20.19 -38.15 27.58
CA LEU A 375 20.58 -38.05 26.15
C LEU A 375 21.72 -37.03 25.93
N LYS A 376 21.77 -35.94 26.70
CA LYS A 376 22.89 -34.97 26.65
C LYS A 376 24.18 -35.58 27.21
N GLU A 377 24.08 -36.42 28.24
CA GLU A 377 25.22 -37.11 28.84
C GLU A 377 25.79 -38.22 27.93
N GLU A 378 24.94 -38.98 27.25
CA GLU A 378 25.38 -39.97 26.24
C GLU A 378 26.03 -39.32 25.02
N LYS A 379 25.53 -38.15 24.57
CA LYS A 379 26.17 -37.37 23.49
C LYS A 379 27.51 -36.77 23.91
N ARG A 380 27.69 -36.43 25.21
CA ARG A 380 28.97 -35.98 25.77
C ARG A 380 29.99 -37.12 25.89
N LYS A 381 29.55 -38.35 26.19
CA LYS A 381 30.43 -39.53 26.27
C LYS A 381 30.91 -40.04 24.90
N LYS A 382 30.15 -39.82 23.81
CA LYS A 382 30.55 -40.18 22.43
C LYS A 382 31.54 -39.22 21.76
N LYS A 383 32.00 -38.16 22.43
CA LYS A 383 32.94 -37.16 21.87
C LYS A 383 34.39 -37.28 22.40
N LYS A 384 34.71 -38.33 23.16
CA LYS A 384 36.08 -38.62 23.60
C LYS A 384 36.57 -39.91 22.97
N ASP A 385 37.04 -39.79 21.74
CA ASP A 385 38.03 -40.72 21.18
C ASP A 385 38.98 -39.88 20.32
N PRO A 386 40.22 -39.61 20.77
CA PRO A 386 41.18 -38.81 20.03
C PRO A 386 42.25 -39.73 19.43
N ASP A 387 42.15 -40.07 18.14
CA ASP A 387 43.30 -40.53 17.36
C ASP A 387 42.93 -40.64 15.86
N GLN A 388 43.30 -39.63 15.07
CA GLN A 388 43.93 -39.73 13.72
C GLN A 388 43.91 -38.39 12.95
N PRO A 389 44.83 -38.19 11.97
CA PRO A 389 45.67 -37.00 11.89
C PRO A 389 45.19 -35.93 10.90
N ASP A 390 45.77 -34.74 11.06
CA ASP A 390 45.62 -33.57 10.21
C ASP A 390 45.84 -33.87 8.72
N PHE A 391 44.83 -33.56 7.91
CA PHE A 391 44.97 -33.33 6.47
C PHE A 391 44.50 -31.90 6.11
N PRO A 392 45.13 -31.26 5.10
CA PRO A 392 44.98 -29.83 4.85
C PRO A 392 43.56 -29.44 4.41
N ARG A 393 43.08 -28.29 4.91
CA ARG A 393 41.84 -27.61 4.52
C ARG A 393 41.69 -27.55 2.99
N LEU A 394 40.79 -28.35 2.44
CA LEU A 394 40.34 -28.26 1.04
C LEU A 394 38.82 -28.46 0.97
N VAL A 395 38.05 -27.64 1.69
CA VAL A 395 36.57 -27.63 1.61
C VAL A 395 36.02 -26.22 1.85
N GLN A 396 36.21 -25.30 0.88
CA GLN A 396 35.44 -24.03 0.84
C GLN A 396 34.24 -24.11 -0.13
N THR A 397 34.18 -25.09 -1.02
CA THR A 397 33.22 -25.14 -2.14
C THR A 397 31.76 -25.41 -1.76
N LYS A 398 31.46 -26.12 -0.66
CA LYS A 398 30.06 -26.42 -0.29
C LYS A 398 29.33 -25.30 0.45
N ARG A 399 30.04 -24.30 0.99
CA ARG A 399 29.45 -23.27 1.86
C ARG A 399 28.80 -22.13 1.09
N ASP A 400 29.25 -21.89 -0.13
CA ASP A 400 28.76 -20.82 -1.00
C ASP A 400 27.73 -21.31 -2.04
N GLU A 401 27.26 -22.55 -1.94
CA GLU A 401 26.14 -23.05 -2.72
C GLU A 401 24.82 -22.39 -2.26
N LEU A 402 24.04 -21.89 -3.22
CA LEU A 402 22.75 -21.27 -2.93
C LEU A 402 21.76 -22.30 -2.38
N ASN A 403 20.94 -21.85 -1.43
CA ASN A 403 19.88 -22.64 -0.86
C ASN A 403 18.79 -22.90 -1.91
N PRO A 404 18.55 -24.16 -2.32
CA PRO A 404 17.57 -24.48 -3.36
C PRO A 404 16.11 -24.31 -2.89
N HIS A 405 15.88 -24.22 -1.57
CA HIS A 405 14.55 -24.07 -0.98
C HIS A 405 14.09 -22.62 -0.87
N ILE A 406 14.85 -21.67 -1.40
CA ILE A 406 14.50 -20.25 -1.37
C ILE A 406 14.52 -19.71 -2.79
N ARG A 407 13.41 -19.10 -3.19
CA ARG A 407 13.22 -18.60 -4.54
C ARG A 407 12.91 -17.10 -4.51
N ALA A 408 13.72 -16.34 -5.21
CA ALA A 408 13.44 -14.96 -5.56
C ALA A 408 12.79 -14.87 -6.94
N SER A 409 11.83 -13.97 -7.08
CA SER A 409 11.24 -13.62 -8.37
C SER A 409 12.26 -12.92 -9.29
N ASN A 410 11.90 -12.76 -10.57
CA ASN A 410 12.67 -12.03 -11.57
C ASN A 410 14.12 -12.55 -11.75
N PRO A 411 14.32 -13.84 -12.08
CA PRO A 411 15.66 -14.42 -12.22
C PRO A 411 16.53 -13.79 -13.32
N ALA A 412 15.90 -13.09 -14.28
CA ALA A 412 16.58 -12.34 -15.34
C ALA A 412 17.29 -11.07 -14.82
N ILE A 413 16.93 -10.57 -13.65
CA ILE A 413 17.59 -9.41 -13.04
C ILE A 413 18.90 -9.88 -12.38
N PRO A 414 20.05 -9.26 -12.69
CA PRO A 414 21.33 -9.62 -12.09
C PRO A 414 21.39 -9.25 -10.60
N CYS A 415 22.11 -10.05 -9.81
CA CYS A 415 22.33 -9.76 -8.40
C CYS A 415 23.35 -8.62 -8.21
N ARG A 416 23.03 -7.67 -7.33
CA ARG A 416 23.90 -6.58 -6.87
C ARG A 416 24.51 -6.93 -5.52
N LEU A 417 25.73 -6.48 -5.25
CA LEU A 417 26.34 -6.59 -3.93
C LEU A 417 25.70 -5.59 -2.97
N ILE A 418 25.67 -5.92 -1.68
CA ILE A 418 25.12 -5.03 -0.65
C ILE A 418 25.85 -3.69 -0.65
N ARG A 419 27.18 -3.70 -0.76
CA ARG A 419 27.97 -2.46 -0.81
C ARG A 419 27.57 -1.53 -1.94
N ASP A 420 27.24 -2.08 -3.11
CA ASP A 420 26.86 -1.29 -4.28
C ASP A 420 25.41 -0.75 -4.13
N ILE A 421 24.59 -1.40 -3.29
CA ILE A 421 23.24 -0.93 -2.94
C ILE A 421 23.33 0.18 -1.88
N LEU A 422 24.22 0.03 -0.90
CA LEU A 422 24.38 0.98 0.20
C LEU A 422 25.18 2.23 -0.19
N ASP A 423 25.95 2.18 -1.27
CA ASP A 423 26.78 3.28 -1.77
C ASP A 423 25.97 4.58 -1.93
N ALA A 424 26.42 5.60 -1.20
CA ALA A 424 25.81 6.93 -1.13
C ALA A 424 25.91 7.69 -2.45
N ASP A 425 26.92 7.37 -3.27
CA ASP A 425 27.14 7.99 -4.58
C ASP A 425 26.07 7.60 -5.59
N THR A 426 25.34 6.50 -5.33
CA THR A 426 24.20 6.12 -6.18
C THR A 426 23.05 7.12 -6.09
N HIS A 427 23.00 7.97 -5.07
CA HIS A 427 21.92 8.94 -4.80
C HIS A 427 22.25 10.37 -5.22
N ALA A 428 23.41 10.60 -5.82
CA ALA A 428 23.80 11.91 -6.32
C ALA A 428 23.07 12.20 -7.63
N PHE A 429 22.14 13.16 -7.60
CA PHE A 429 21.45 13.65 -8.79
C PHE A 429 21.91 15.05 -9.13
N LYS A 430 22.13 15.26 -10.42
CA LYS A 430 22.37 16.59 -10.96
C LYS A 430 21.08 17.11 -11.58
N GLY A 431 20.50 18.13 -10.96
CA GLY A 431 19.34 18.81 -11.48
C GLY A 431 19.60 19.45 -12.84
N CYS A 432 18.53 19.78 -13.57
CA CYS A 432 18.62 20.49 -14.84
C CYS A 432 19.27 21.89 -14.71
N ASP A 433 19.34 22.42 -13.50
CA ASP A 433 20.01 23.65 -13.09
C ASP A 433 21.49 23.46 -12.70
N GLY A 434 21.98 22.21 -12.75
CA GLY A 434 23.34 21.85 -12.37
C GLY A 434 23.56 21.73 -10.86
N VAL A 435 22.50 21.88 -10.05
CA VAL A 435 22.57 21.67 -8.60
C VAL A 435 22.69 20.17 -8.36
N GLU A 436 23.78 19.78 -7.75
CA GLU A 436 23.95 18.42 -7.25
C GLU A 436 23.21 18.33 -5.91
N PHE A 437 22.21 17.47 -5.86
CA PHE A 437 21.48 17.15 -4.65
C PHE A 437 21.47 15.64 -4.46
N GLN A 438 21.62 15.24 -3.21
CA GLN A 438 21.58 13.83 -2.84
C GLN A 438 20.17 13.51 -2.37
N LEU A 439 19.53 12.52 -2.99
CA LEU A 439 18.26 12.03 -2.49
C LEU A 439 18.50 11.12 -1.28
N PRO A 440 17.69 11.19 -0.22
CA PRO A 440 17.84 10.28 0.92
C PRO A 440 17.56 8.81 0.54
N PHE A 441 16.78 8.58 -0.53
CA PHE A 441 16.45 7.26 -1.08
C PHE A 441 15.87 7.41 -2.51
N GLN A 442 15.86 6.32 -3.28
CA GLN A 442 15.44 6.31 -4.70
C GLN A 442 14.25 5.40 -5.04
N ASN A 443 13.72 4.66 -4.07
CA ASN A 443 12.63 3.69 -4.28
C ASN A 443 12.94 2.59 -5.32
N PHE A 444 14.18 2.13 -5.37
CA PHE A 444 14.60 1.09 -6.30
C PHE A 444 14.29 -0.33 -5.82
N ARG A 445 14.28 -1.26 -6.77
CA ARG A 445 14.18 -2.70 -6.54
C ARG A 445 15.45 -3.38 -7.02
N TYR A 446 16.04 -4.17 -6.14
CA TYR A 446 17.27 -4.90 -6.37
C TYR A 446 17.03 -6.40 -6.21
N ARG A 447 17.96 -7.18 -6.74
CA ARG A 447 18.11 -8.59 -6.43
C ARG A 447 19.51 -8.76 -5.85
N SER A 448 19.66 -9.56 -4.80
CA SER A 448 20.98 -9.80 -4.19
C SER A 448 21.10 -11.23 -3.70
N SER A 449 22.34 -11.70 -3.61
CA SER A 449 22.70 -13.02 -3.09
C SER A 449 23.27 -12.83 -1.69
N VAL A 450 22.50 -13.24 -0.69
CA VAL A 450 22.75 -12.89 0.71
C VAL A 450 22.69 -14.10 1.62
N ARG A 451 23.24 -13.99 2.83
CA ARG A 451 22.98 -14.90 3.94
C ARG A 451 22.53 -14.11 5.15
N VAL A 452 21.65 -14.69 5.96
CA VAL A 452 21.24 -14.08 7.24
C VAL A 452 22.38 -14.25 8.25
N VAL A 453 22.73 -13.15 8.93
CA VAL A 453 23.72 -13.14 10.02
C VAL A 453 23.09 -12.85 11.36
N ASP A 454 21.94 -12.18 11.38
CA ASP A 454 21.17 -11.93 12.59
C ASP A 454 19.68 -11.67 12.28
N PHE A 455 18.84 -11.69 13.30
CA PHE A 455 17.43 -11.35 13.22
C PHE A 455 16.92 -10.60 14.46
N PHE A 456 15.87 -9.80 14.26
CA PHE A 456 15.18 -9.04 15.29
C PHE A 456 13.66 -9.09 15.04
N PRO A 457 12.80 -9.20 16.08
CA PRO A 457 13.09 -9.34 17.52
C PRO A 457 13.86 -10.61 17.91
N HIS A 458 14.30 -10.74 19.17
CA HIS A 458 15.08 -11.92 19.60
C HIS A 458 14.21 -13.17 19.82
N ASN A 459 12.95 -12.97 20.19
CA ASN A 459 11.98 -14.05 20.37
C ASN A 459 11.17 -14.21 19.10
N LEU A 460 10.99 -15.44 18.63
CA LEU A 460 10.15 -15.71 17.46
C LEU A 460 8.68 -15.41 17.72
N GLU A 461 8.23 -15.51 18.98
CA GLU A 461 6.88 -15.16 19.41
C GLU A 461 6.54 -13.68 19.19
N ASP A 462 7.54 -12.83 18.99
CA ASP A 462 7.41 -11.40 18.70
C ASP A 462 7.49 -11.07 17.20
N PHE A 463 7.64 -12.07 16.33
CA PHE A 463 7.64 -11.87 14.88
C PHE A 463 6.25 -11.55 14.34
N SER A 464 5.19 -11.91 15.06
CA SER A 464 3.84 -11.49 14.75
C SER A 464 3.38 -10.48 15.81
N VAL A 465 2.82 -9.37 15.33
CA VAL A 465 2.28 -8.32 16.20
C VAL A 465 0.83 -8.07 15.87
N LEU A 466 0.07 -7.63 16.86
CA LEU A 466 -1.29 -7.18 16.63
C LEU A 466 -1.25 -5.79 15.99
N TYR A 467 -1.55 -5.72 14.70
CA TYR A 467 -1.61 -4.47 13.96
C TYR A 467 -2.97 -3.81 14.16
N ASN A 468 -2.95 -2.52 14.49
CA ASN A 468 -4.14 -1.68 14.54
C ASN A 468 -4.10 -0.71 13.36
N ARG A 469 -4.98 -0.95 12.37
CA ARG A 469 -5.10 -0.13 11.15
C ARG A 469 -5.35 1.35 11.47
N ASP A 470 -6.22 1.60 12.44
CA ASP A 470 -6.65 2.94 12.81
C ASP A 470 -5.50 3.74 13.46
N CYS A 471 -4.66 3.08 14.28
CA CYS A 471 -3.48 3.72 14.89
C CYS A 471 -2.38 4.04 13.86
N ALA A 472 -2.14 3.15 12.90
CA ALA A 472 -1.06 3.32 11.92
C ALA A 472 -1.28 4.51 10.97
N LEU A 473 -2.52 4.91 10.75
CA LEU A 473 -2.86 6.08 9.92
C LEU A 473 -2.71 7.41 10.66
N LEU A 474 -2.68 7.39 12.00
CA LEU A 474 -2.65 8.59 12.85
C LEU A 474 -1.25 8.89 13.41
N SER A 475 -0.25 8.03 13.19
CA SER A 475 1.05 8.09 13.86
C SER A 475 1.95 9.28 13.49
N ASP A 476 1.59 10.10 12.50
CA ASP A 476 2.42 11.23 12.06
C ASP A 476 2.23 12.51 12.93
N ASP A 477 1.21 12.55 13.80
CA ASP A 477 0.82 13.79 14.53
C ASP A 477 0.45 13.61 16.01
N THR A 478 0.54 12.40 16.57
CA THR A 478 0.20 12.17 17.98
C THR A 478 1.27 11.37 18.69
N ASP A 479 2.06 12.07 19.51
CA ASP A 479 2.72 11.45 20.66
C ASP A 479 1.63 10.74 21.48
N ASP A 480 1.81 9.44 21.68
CA ASP A 480 1.13 8.63 22.70
C ASP A 480 -0.28 8.08 22.35
N VAL A 481 -0.36 7.10 21.43
CA VAL A 481 -1.51 6.20 21.32
C VAL A 481 -1.12 4.72 21.29
N SER A 482 -0.33 4.28 22.27
CA SER A 482 -0.26 2.87 22.67
C SER A 482 -1.45 2.54 23.58
N ASP A 483 -2.67 2.66 23.08
CA ASP A 483 -3.85 2.19 23.83
C ASP A 483 -4.42 0.94 23.17
N ASN A 484 -3.85 -0.20 23.56
CA ASN A 484 -4.29 -1.55 23.19
C ASN A 484 -5.72 -1.89 23.66
N SER A 485 -6.48 -0.94 24.21
CA SER A 485 -7.77 -1.15 24.86
C SER A 485 -9.02 -0.86 24.01
N ASP A 486 -8.89 -0.54 22.72
CA ASP A 486 -10.08 -0.44 21.83
C ASP A 486 -10.58 -1.81 21.35
N PRO A 487 -11.69 -2.35 21.88
CA PRO A 487 -12.21 -3.65 21.46
C PRO A 487 -12.79 -3.62 20.04
N ASP A 488 -13.11 -2.45 19.48
CA ASP A 488 -13.78 -2.33 18.18
C ASP A 488 -12.84 -1.93 17.04
N ALA A 489 -11.60 -1.55 17.37
CA ALA A 489 -10.55 -1.29 16.38
C ALA A 489 -10.35 -2.50 15.46
N SER A 490 -10.26 -2.25 14.15
CA SER A 490 -9.96 -3.30 13.18
C SER A 490 -8.52 -3.75 13.36
N ARG A 491 -8.36 -4.85 14.10
CA ARG A 491 -7.05 -5.45 14.40
C ARG A 491 -6.91 -6.78 13.72
N TRP A 492 -5.73 -7.02 13.17
CA TRP A 492 -5.33 -8.33 12.70
C TRP A 492 -3.88 -8.58 13.08
N TRP A 493 -3.50 -9.85 13.11
CA TRP A 493 -2.10 -10.23 13.30
C TRP A 493 -1.35 -9.97 12.02
N GLU A 494 -0.17 -9.34 12.13
CA GLU A 494 0.71 -9.07 11.01
C GLU A 494 2.13 -9.51 11.35
N TRP A 495 2.84 -10.11 10.40
CA TRP A 495 4.26 -10.36 10.53
C TRP A 495 5.06 -9.05 10.54
N ARG A 496 6.00 -8.92 11.47
CA ARG A 496 6.98 -7.83 11.56
C ARG A 496 8.27 -8.30 12.19
N PHE A 497 9.28 -8.48 11.36
CA PHE A 497 10.64 -8.77 11.81
C PHE A 497 11.66 -8.18 10.85
N CYS A 498 12.92 -8.18 11.26
CA CYS A 498 14.03 -7.69 10.49
C CYS A 498 15.12 -8.76 10.43
N LEU A 499 15.68 -8.94 9.25
CA LEU A 499 16.82 -9.81 9.00
C LEU A 499 18.05 -8.94 8.78
N LEU A 500 19.12 -9.18 9.50
CA LEU A 500 20.42 -8.61 9.17
C LEU A 500 21.11 -9.56 8.19
N VAL A 501 21.45 -9.04 7.01
CA VAL A 501 22.04 -9.85 5.94
C VAL A 501 23.39 -9.33 5.50
N GLU A 502 24.23 -10.22 4.98
CA GLU A 502 25.50 -9.90 4.32
C GLU A 502 25.60 -10.65 2.98
N ASP A 503 26.50 -10.21 2.10
CA ASP A 503 26.74 -10.90 0.81
C ASP A 503 27.21 -12.36 1.02
N GLY A 504 26.61 -13.28 0.27
CA GLY A 504 26.99 -14.70 0.26
C GLY A 504 26.60 -15.41 -1.03
N GLY A 505 27.33 -16.44 -1.44
CA GLY A 505 27.07 -17.20 -2.66
C GLY A 505 28.28 -17.32 -3.60
N PRO A 506 28.11 -17.98 -4.76
CA PRO A 506 29.23 -18.45 -5.59
C PRO A 506 30.01 -17.35 -6.31
N ASN A 507 29.43 -16.15 -6.46
CA ASN A 507 30.04 -15.02 -7.17
C ASN A 507 30.49 -13.89 -6.25
N ILE A 508 30.61 -14.17 -4.95
CA ILE A 508 30.95 -13.15 -3.97
C ILE A 508 32.47 -13.12 -3.76
N PRO A 509 33.15 -11.97 -3.92
CA PRO A 509 34.58 -11.86 -3.71
C PRO A 509 34.99 -12.28 -2.28
N PRO A 510 36.10 -13.02 -2.11
CA PRO A 510 36.65 -13.33 -0.79
C PRO A 510 37.17 -12.05 -0.11
N LEU A 511 36.94 -11.91 1.20
CA LEU A 511 37.51 -10.79 1.96
C LEU A 511 38.92 -11.08 2.45
N PRO A 512 39.78 -10.04 2.51
CA PRO A 512 41.02 -10.07 3.28
C PRO A 512 40.77 -10.43 4.75
N SER A 513 41.77 -11.09 5.37
CA SER A 513 41.70 -11.45 6.79
C SER A 513 41.52 -10.21 7.67
N GLY A 514 40.49 -10.21 8.52
CA GLY A 514 40.18 -9.11 9.45
C GLY A 514 39.14 -8.10 8.95
N GLN A 515 38.69 -8.18 7.70
CA GLN A 515 37.58 -7.35 7.21
C GLN A 515 36.24 -8.07 7.36
N THR A 516 35.21 -7.32 7.76
CA THR A 516 33.82 -7.78 7.82
C THR A 516 33.06 -7.34 6.57
N ARG A 517 32.11 -8.18 6.11
CA ARG A 517 31.18 -7.78 5.06
C ARG A 517 30.29 -6.64 5.53
N GLU A 518 29.90 -5.79 4.60
CA GLU A 518 28.81 -4.86 4.85
C GLU A 518 27.52 -5.63 5.14
N ARG A 519 26.75 -5.09 6.08
CA ARG A 519 25.51 -5.68 6.55
C ARG A 519 24.36 -4.73 6.30
N MET A 520 23.23 -5.26 5.90
CA MET A 520 22.03 -4.47 5.62
C MET A 520 20.84 -5.05 6.39
N PRO A 521 20.08 -4.21 7.12
CA PRO A 521 18.81 -4.62 7.70
C PRO A 521 17.75 -4.73 6.60
N LEU A 522 17.10 -5.88 6.50
CA LEU A 522 15.96 -6.15 5.64
C LEU A 522 14.71 -6.34 6.49
N PHE A 523 13.80 -5.38 6.43
CA PHE A 523 12.49 -5.48 7.03
C PHE A 523 11.64 -6.50 6.28
N VAL A 524 10.90 -7.32 7.02
CA VAL A 524 9.98 -8.33 6.50
C VAL A 524 8.67 -8.15 7.24
N TRP A 525 7.66 -7.64 6.52
CA TRP A 525 6.36 -7.34 7.12
C TRP A 525 5.20 -7.47 6.13
N GLY A 526 3.99 -7.57 6.68
CA GLY A 526 2.74 -7.60 5.92
C GLY A 526 2.67 -8.75 4.92
N SER A 527 2.07 -8.48 3.76
CA SER A 527 1.89 -9.49 2.70
C SER A 527 3.21 -10.05 2.15
N ASP A 528 4.30 -9.28 2.19
CA ASP A 528 5.61 -9.77 1.75
C ASP A 528 6.17 -10.84 2.70
N ALA A 529 5.87 -10.73 3.99
CA ALA A 529 6.24 -11.74 4.99
C ALA A 529 5.37 -12.99 4.87
N GLU A 530 4.07 -12.83 4.63
CA GLU A 530 3.17 -13.96 4.33
C GLU A 530 3.64 -14.71 3.08
N PHE A 531 4.06 -13.97 2.05
CA PHE A 531 4.65 -14.55 0.85
C PHE A 531 5.98 -15.26 1.12
N LEU A 532 6.82 -14.72 2.02
CA LEU A 532 8.07 -15.37 2.41
C LEU A 532 7.84 -16.69 3.15
N LEU A 533 6.98 -16.65 4.16
CA LEU A 533 6.77 -17.75 5.10
C LEU A 533 5.77 -18.78 4.57
N GLN A 534 4.88 -18.38 3.65
CA GLN A 534 3.70 -19.14 3.22
C GLN A 534 2.79 -19.48 4.39
N MET A 535 2.61 -18.51 5.30
CA MET A 535 1.87 -18.63 6.55
C MET A 535 1.14 -17.33 6.87
N ASP A 536 -0.11 -17.44 7.33
CA ASP A 536 -0.85 -16.31 7.86
C ASP A 536 -0.33 -15.94 9.25
N ALA A 537 -0.27 -14.65 9.56
CA ALA A 537 0.14 -14.18 10.87
C ALA A 537 -0.94 -14.51 11.91
N VAL A 538 -0.50 -15.01 13.07
CA VAL A 538 -1.37 -15.37 14.21
C VAL A 538 -0.69 -15.02 15.52
N ASN A 539 -1.41 -15.10 16.64
CA ASN A 539 -0.77 -14.99 17.96
C ASN A 539 0.14 -16.19 18.22
N LEU A 540 1.46 -16.01 18.12
CA LEU A 540 2.43 -17.08 18.32
C LEU A 540 2.60 -17.51 19.78
N ARG A 541 2.16 -16.67 20.73
CA ARG A 541 2.18 -17.01 22.16
C ARG A 541 1.05 -17.99 22.53
N ASP A 542 -0.08 -17.89 21.81
CA ASP A 542 -1.24 -18.74 22.04
C ASP A 542 -1.22 -19.97 21.13
N ASN A 543 -0.61 -19.88 19.96
CA ASN A 543 -0.58 -20.94 18.96
C ASN A 543 0.81 -21.58 18.85
N SER A 544 1.05 -22.64 19.64
CA SER A 544 2.32 -23.37 19.64
C SER A 544 2.64 -24.06 18.33
N ASP A 545 1.62 -24.53 17.60
CA ASP A 545 1.81 -25.27 16.35
C ASP A 545 2.30 -24.32 15.24
N ALA A 546 1.71 -23.13 15.16
CA ALA A 546 2.17 -22.07 14.27
C ALA A 546 3.61 -21.64 14.58
N LEU A 547 3.99 -21.56 15.87
CA LEU A 547 5.35 -21.23 16.28
C LEU A 547 6.37 -22.31 15.89
N VAL A 548 6.02 -23.59 15.98
CA VAL A 548 6.88 -24.69 15.51
C VAL A 548 7.05 -24.64 14.00
N ASN A 549 5.97 -24.44 13.24
CA ASN A 549 6.02 -24.30 11.79
C ASN A 549 6.88 -23.09 11.36
N LEU A 550 6.74 -21.96 12.06
CA LEU A 550 7.55 -20.77 11.82
C LEU A 550 9.04 -21.08 12.04
N ARG A 551 9.38 -21.75 13.15
CA ARG A 551 10.76 -22.15 13.46
C ARG A 551 11.34 -23.06 12.38
N GLU A 552 10.59 -24.05 11.91
CA GLU A 552 11.03 -24.94 10.82
C GLU A 552 11.26 -24.19 9.51
N LYS A 553 10.34 -23.28 9.13
CA LYS A 553 10.51 -22.42 7.94
C LYS A 553 11.74 -21.53 8.05
N LEU A 554 11.94 -20.89 9.20
CA LEU A 554 13.08 -20.00 9.42
C LEU A 554 14.41 -20.76 9.53
N PHE A 555 14.40 -22.01 10.00
CA PHE A 555 15.57 -22.89 9.94
C PHE A 555 16.02 -23.15 8.50
N VAL A 556 15.09 -23.21 7.52
CA VAL A 556 15.47 -23.25 6.09
C VAL A 556 16.16 -21.95 5.68
N LEU A 557 15.72 -20.80 6.20
CA LEU A 557 16.27 -19.48 5.86
C LEU A 557 17.66 -19.25 6.45
N TRP A 558 17.88 -19.63 7.71
CA TRP A 558 19.07 -19.25 8.46
C TRP A 558 19.76 -20.39 9.23
N GLY A 559 19.39 -21.65 9.01
CA GLY A 559 20.01 -22.80 9.66
C GLY A 559 19.95 -22.73 11.19
N ASP A 560 21.10 -22.98 11.83
CA ASP A 560 21.23 -23.07 13.30
C ASP A 560 21.40 -21.70 14.02
N LEU A 561 21.00 -20.61 13.37
CA LEU A 561 21.17 -19.25 13.88
C LEU A 561 20.37 -19.00 15.17
N GLU A 562 19.12 -19.46 15.23
CA GLU A 562 18.25 -19.30 16.41
C GLU A 562 18.82 -20.05 17.62
N GLU A 563 19.24 -21.30 17.45
CA GLU A 563 19.76 -22.13 18.53
C GLU A 563 21.07 -21.59 19.09
N ARG A 564 21.92 -20.99 18.25
CA ARG A 564 23.16 -20.36 18.69
C ARG A 564 22.90 -19.04 19.41
N LYS A 565 22.03 -18.19 18.85
CA LYS A 565 21.66 -16.92 19.46
C LYS A 565 20.99 -17.13 20.83
N SER A 566 20.10 -18.12 20.94
CA SER A 566 19.38 -18.43 22.20
C SER A 566 20.22 -19.18 23.23
N ALA A 567 21.30 -19.87 22.83
CA ALA A 567 22.17 -20.58 23.77
C ALA A 567 23.01 -19.64 24.64
N ASP A 568 23.57 -18.58 24.03
CA ASP A 568 24.38 -17.57 24.72
C ASP A 568 24.41 -16.27 23.89
N ILE A 569 23.51 -15.35 24.23
CA ILE A 569 23.35 -14.07 23.53
C ILE A 569 24.63 -13.23 23.65
N ASP A 570 25.26 -13.21 24.83
CA ASP A 570 26.46 -12.41 25.07
C ASP A 570 27.66 -12.97 24.30
N ALA A 571 27.83 -14.28 24.28
CA ALA A 571 28.86 -14.92 23.47
C ALA A 571 28.64 -14.72 21.96
N PHE A 572 27.37 -14.76 21.51
CA PHE A 572 27.00 -14.53 20.11
C PHE A 572 27.45 -13.16 19.61
N TYR A 573 27.17 -12.09 20.36
CA TYR A 573 27.61 -10.74 20.00
C TYR A 573 29.10 -10.48 20.25
N SER A 574 29.75 -11.23 21.15
CA SER A 574 31.19 -11.11 21.40
C SER A 574 32.09 -11.67 20.27
N GLY A 575 31.49 -12.25 19.22
CA GLY A 575 32.22 -12.79 18.06
C GLY A 575 33.03 -14.06 18.34
N LYS A 576 32.84 -14.69 19.52
CA LYS A 576 33.49 -15.94 19.92
C LYS A 576 32.74 -17.19 19.46
N ALA A 577 31.58 -17.03 18.83
CA ALA A 577 30.79 -18.13 18.30
C ALA A 577 31.38 -18.64 16.98
N ASP A 578 31.40 -19.97 16.82
CA ASP A 578 31.78 -20.63 15.57
C ASP A 578 30.94 -20.12 14.39
N THR A 579 31.43 -20.33 13.17
CA THR A 579 30.76 -19.94 11.92
C THR A 579 29.37 -20.58 11.78
N VAL A 580 28.33 -19.78 11.58
CA VAL A 580 26.92 -20.23 11.40
C VAL A 580 26.77 -21.09 10.14
N SER A 581 25.92 -22.12 10.17
CA SER A 581 25.62 -23.02 9.05
C SER A 581 24.64 -22.40 8.03
N THR A 582 24.60 -21.08 7.92
CA THR A 582 23.71 -20.34 7.01
C THR A 582 24.12 -20.54 5.56
N LYS A 583 23.23 -21.15 4.77
CA LYS A 583 23.39 -21.19 3.31
C LYS A 583 22.97 -19.86 2.70
N PRO A 584 23.73 -19.30 1.76
CA PRO A 584 23.32 -18.12 1.04
C PRO A 584 22.10 -18.41 0.16
N PHE A 585 21.31 -17.38 -0.17
CA PHE A 585 20.16 -17.46 -1.05
C PHE A 585 19.99 -16.15 -1.80
N THR A 586 19.21 -16.20 -2.87
CA THR A 586 18.85 -15.00 -3.61
C THR A 586 17.53 -14.43 -3.09
N CYS A 587 17.46 -13.12 -2.89
CA CYS A 587 16.25 -12.40 -2.50
C CYS A 587 16.02 -11.15 -3.36
N CYS A 588 14.78 -10.66 -3.41
CA CYS A 588 14.47 -9.33 -3.94
C CYS A 588 14.35 -8.33 -2.79
N ILE A 589 14.93 -7.15 -2.99
CA ILE A 589 15.04 -6.09 -2.00
C ILE A 589 14.43 -4.82 -2.59
N LYS A 590 13.50 -4.17 -1.89
CA LYS A 590 12.98 -2.85 -2.26
C LYS A 590 13.46 -1.81 -1.27
N GLU A 591 13.95 -0.71 -1.80
CA GLU A 591 14.32 0.50 -1.06
C GLU A 591 13.09 1.39 -0.90
N TYR A 592 12.95 2.03 0.25
CA TYR A 592 11.89 3.00 0.52
C TYR A 592 12.31 3.98 1.62
N GLY A 593 11.65 5.14 1.66
CA GLY A 593 11.84 6.13 2.71
C GLY A 593 10.77 6.05 3.80
N VAL A 594 11.19 6.26 5.04
CA VAL A 594 10.29 6.47 6.19
C VAL A 594 10.55 7.85 6.76
N LYS A 595 9.48 8.63 6.93
CA LYS A 595 9.60 9.98 7.51
C LYS A 595 9.96 9.86 9.00
N THR A 596 11.00 10.57 9.42
CA THR A 596 11.44 10.65 10.80
C THR A 596 11.01 11.97 11.41
N GLY A 597 10.38 11.91 12.59
CA GLY A 597 9.88 13.11 13.29
C GLY A 597 10.99 14.08 13.74
N ASN A 598 12.23 13.61 13.81
CA ASN A 598 13.38 14.39 14.25
C ASN A 598 13.98 15.18 13.08
N LYS A 599 13.57 16.44 12.96
CA LYS A 599 14.04 17.40 11.94
C LYS A 599 15.48 17.91 12.14
N GLU A 600 16.18 17.50 13.22
CA GLU A 600 17.39 18.22 13.66
C GLU A 600 18.72 17.44 13.55
N THR A 601 18.72 16.13 13.30
CA THR A 601 19.96 15.34 13.44
C THR A 601 20.79 15.15 12.16
N ASP A 602 20.25 15.37 10.95
CA ASP A 602 21.04 15.27 9.72
C ASP A 602 20.45 16.10 8.56
N PRO A 603 21.12 17.18 8.11
CA PRO A 603 20.66 18.00 6.98
C PRO A 603 20.51 17.21 5.67
N ILE A 604 21.23 16.09 5.53
CA ILE A 604 21.25 15.26 4.31
C ILE A 604 19.98 14.39 4.22
N SER A 605 19.45 13.97 5.38
CA SER A 605 18.30 13.06 5.43
C SER A 605 16.96 13.74 5.08
N LEU A 606 16.87 15.08 5.13
CA LEU A 606 15.64 15.85 4.94
C LEU A 606 14.45 15.34 5.79
N GLY A 607 14.72 14.70 6.94
CA GLY A 607 13.68 14.07 7.78
C GLY A 607 13.14 12.75 7.22
N TRP A 608 13.94 12.06 6.40
CA TRP A 608 13.63 10.73 5.86
C TRP A 608 14.76 9.75 6.17
N GLU A 609 14.38 8.57 6.63
CA GLU A 609 15.26 7.44 6.85
C GLU A 609 15.12 6.45 5.70
N ARG A 610 16.25 6.11 5.07
CA ARG A 610 16.35 5.08 4.04
C ARG A 610 16.20 3.69 4.67
N ARG A 611 15.26 2.89 4.18
CA ARG A 611 15.01 1.52 4.64
C ARG A 611 14.93 0.53 3.48
N PHE A 612 15.12 -0.74 3.79
CA PHE A 612 15.11 -1.84 2.83
C PHE A 612 14.18 -2.96 3.30
N GLN A 613 13.34 -3.45 2.40
CA GLN A 613 12.38 -4.51 2.69
C GLN A 613 12.58 -5.68 1.72
N MET A 614 12.45 -6.90 2.23
CA MET A 614 12.39 -8.09 1.40
C MET A 614 11.00 -8.20 0.77
N PHE A 615 10.93 -8.51 -0.52
CA PHE A 615 9.68 -8.73 -1.23
C PHE A 615 9.83 -9.88 -2.23
N GLN A 616 8.72 -10.46 -2.69
CA GLN A 616 8.68 -11.46 -3.77
C GLN A 616 9.74 -12.58 -3.66
N THR A 617 10.04 -12.98 -2.44
CA THR A 617 11.00 -14.04 -2.07
C THR A 617 10.25 -15.03 -1.21
N ALA A 618 10.32 -16.33 -1.51
CA ALA A 618 9.54 -17.37 -0.82
C ALA A 618 10.41 -18.54 -0.36
N ILE A 619 10.08 -19.09 0.81
CA ILE A 619 10.62 -20.34 1.34
C ILE A 619 9.71 -21.48 0.86
N SER A 620 10.21 -22.28 -0.09
CA SER A 620 9.50 -23.41 -0.70
C SER A 620 9.42 -24.59 0.25
#